data_AF-K1Y6A6-F1
#
_entry.id   AF-K1Y6A6-F1
#
_cell.length_a   1.000
_cell.length_b   1.000
_cell.length_c   1.000
_cell.angle_alpha   90.00
_cell.angle_beta   90.00
_cell.angle_gamma   90.00
#
_symmetry.space_group_name_H-M   'P 1'
#
loop_
_entity.id
_entity.type
_entity.pdbx_description
1 polymer ?
#
loop_
_entity_poly.entity_id
_entity_poly.type
_entity_poly.pdbx_seq_one_letter_code
_entity_poly.pdbx_strand_id
1 'polypeptide(L)'
;LEEAGIRQNLAGGLGEILFLQQKSLLARNPEAEPEELLTSMPDGAERNFVAELLIRPPILDASGDEKKQQEELDDLLHYLRRIHLKKSADELMERMQNAEREGNIVLLQELMIEQVAIHRQLHDKQV
;
A
#
# COMPACT_ATOMS: atom_id res chain seq x y z
N LEU A 1 6.53 -1.85 -1.25
CA LEU A 1 5.27 -1.31 -0.66
C LEU A 1 5.32 0.19 -0.40
N GLU A 2 6.37 0.69 0.26
CA GLU A 2 6.53 2.13 0.56
C GLU A 2 6.59 3.00 -0.69
N GLU A 3 7.48 2.66 -1.62
CA GLU A 3 7.66 3.37 -2.90
C GLU A 3 6.44 3.29 -3.83
N ALA A 4 5.54 2.33 -3.57
CA ALA A 4 4.32 2.16 -4.33
C ALA A 4 3.16 3.05 -3.83
N GLY A 5 3.36 3.84 -2.77
CA GLY A 5 2.30 4.66 -2.16
C GLY A 5 1.22 3.83 -1.42
N ILE A 6 1.44 2.53 -1.28
CA ILE A 6 0.42 1.58 -0.78
C ILE A 6 0.25 1.68 0.74
N ARG A 7 1.14 2.36 1.46
CA ARG A 7 1.03 2.54 2.92
C ARG A 7 -0.34 3.10 3.33
N GLN A 8 -0.89 4.04 2.56
CA GLN A 8 -2.19 4.64 2.85
C GLN A 8 -3.35 3.63 2.72
N ASN A 9 -3.20 2.60 1.87
CA ASN A 9 -4.19 1.52 1.80
C ASN A 9 -4.16 0.60 3.02
N LEU A 10 -3.05 0.58 3.75
CA LEU A 10 -2.86 -0.25 4.95
C LEU A 10 -3.23 0.50 6.24
N ALA A 11 -3.40 1.82 6.15
CA ALA A 11 -3.56 2.71 7.29
C ALA A 11 -4.75 2.33 8.18
N GLY A 12 -4.54 2.37 9.49
CA GLY A 12 -5.60 2.14 10.48
C GLY A 12 -6.02 0.67 10.65
N GLY A 13 -5.27 -0.26 10.05
CA GLY A 13 -5.57 -1.69 10.13
C GLY A 13 -4.33 -2.54 10.46
N LEU A 14 -4.59 -3.85 10.57
CA LEU A 14 -3.59 -4.90 10.79
C LEU A 14 -2.40 -4.79 9.83
N GLY A 15 -2.67 -4.47 8.56
CA GLY A 15 -1.65 -4.36 7.52
C GLY A 15 -0.62 -3.26 7.76
N GLU A 16 -1.01 -2.13 8.37
CA GLU A 16 -0.06 -1.05 8.70
C GLU A 16 0.92 -1.50 9.79
N ILE A 17 0.43 -2.20 10.81
CA ILE A 17 1.28 -2.70 11.89
C ILE A 17 2.29 -3.70 11.32
N LEU A 18 1.83 -4.65 10.50
CA LEU A 18 2.70 -5.63 9.84
C LEU A 18 3.76 -4.96 8.97
N PHE A 19 3.37 -3.98 8.17
CA PHE A 19 4.32 -3.22 7.33
C PHE A 19 5.38 -2.50 8.16
N LEU A 20 4.99 -1.83 9.25
CA LEU A 20 5.93 -1.10 10.12
C LEU A 20 6.91 -2.06 10.82
N GLN A 21 6.42 -3.21 11.29
CA GLN A 21 7.28 -4.22 11.92
C GLN A 21 8.27 -4.83 10.93
N GLN A 22 7.80 -5.22 9.73
CA GLN A 22 8.68 -5.72 8.66
C GLN A 22 9.73 -4.70 8.25
N LYS A 23 9.34 -3.43 8.07
CA LYS A 23 10.28 -2.35 7.75
C LYS A 23 11.33 -2.18 8.84
N SER A 24 10.91 -2.19 10.11
CA SER A 24 11.80 -2.09 11.27
C SER A 24 12.75 -3.29 11.39
N LEU A 25 12.29 -4.49 11.06
CA LEU A 25 13.10 -5.72 11.04
C LEU A 25 14.14 -5.66 9.93
N LEU A 26 13.73 -5.41 8.69
CA LEU A 26 14.60 -5.38 7.51
C LEU A 26 15.63 -4.25 7.56
N ALA A 27 15.31 -3.13 8.22
CA ALA A 27 16.27 -2.06 8.46
C ALA A 27 17.42 -2.49 9.38
N ARG A 28 17.22 -3.51 10.24
CA ARG A 28 18.22 -4.04 11.17
C ARG A 28 18.90 -5.30 10.63
N ASN A 29 18.13 -6.16 9.97
CA ASN A 29 18.57 -7.41 9.37
C ASN A 29 17.94 -7.55 7.97
N PRO A 30 18.64 -7.16 6.89
CA PRO A 30 18.12 -7.28 5.53
C PRO A 30 17.84 -8.72 5.08
N GLU A 31 18.54 -9.68 5.67
CA GLU A 31 18.42 -11.12 5.38
C GLU A 31 17.50 -11.83 6.40
N ALA A 32 16.59 -11.08 7.04
CA ALA A 32 15.72 -11.63 8.06
C ALA A 32 14.79 -12.72 7.49
N GLU A 33 14.71 -13.85 8.17
CA GLU A 33 13.77 -14.91 7.84
C GLU A 33 12.34 -14.53 8.29
N PRO A 34 11.29 -15.02 7.60
CA PRO A 34 9.89 -14.71 7.94
C PRO A 34 9.54 -15.00 9.42
N GLU A 35 10.13 -16.02 10.01
CA GLU A 35 9.96 -16.43 11.40
C GLU A 35 10.50 -15.39 12.39
N GLU A 36 11.53 -14.63 12.00
CA GLU A 36 12.08 -13.55 12.84
C GLU A 36 11.05 -12.43 13.05
N LEU A 37 10.10 -12.25 12.12
CA LEU A 37 9.00 -11.29 12.28
C LEU A 37 8.15 -11.63 13.51
N LEU A 38 7.87 -12.91 13.78
CA LEU A 38 7.11 -13.32 14.98
C LEU A 38 7.82 -12.94 16.27
N THR A 39 9.15 -13.02 16.28
CA THR A 39 9.95 -12.71 17.48
C THR A 39 9.96 -11.21 17.79
N SER A 40 9.81 -10.38 16.76
CA SER A 40 9.78 -8.93 16.89
C SER A 40 8.41 -8.38 17.35
N MET A 41 7.36 -9.20 17.28
CA MET A 41 5.98 -8.76 17.51
C MET A 41 5.49 -9.08 18.93
N PRO A 42 4.80 -8.12 19.59
CA PRO A 42 4.12 -8.40 20.86
C PRO A 42 2.99 -9.40 20.65
N ASP A 43 2.57 -10.06 21.73
CA ASP A 43 1.40 -10.93 21.69
C ASP A 43 0.14 -10.14 21.33
N GLY A 44 -0.65 -10.67 20.40
CA GLY A 44 -1.78 -9.94 19.83
C GLY A 44 -2.33 -10.58 18.55
N ALA A 45 -3.37 -9.94 17.99
CA ALA A 45 -4.03 -10.40 16.77
C ALA A 45 -3.07 -10.43 15.58
N GLU A 46 -2.15 -9.47 15.51
CA GLU A 46 -1.14 -9.33 14.47
C GLU A 46 -0.18 -10.51 14.47
N ARG A 47 0.31 -10.89 15.65
CA ARG A 47 1.23 -12.02 15.81
C ARG A 47 0.55 -13.34 15.48
N ASN A 48 -0.70 -13.52 15.92
CA ASN A 48 -1.48 -14.72 15.60
C ASN A 48 -1.71 -14.85 14.09
N PHE A 49 -2.02 -13.74 13.42
CA PHE A 49 -2.19 -13.71 11.96
C PHE A 49 -0.91 -14.12 11.23
N VAL A 50 0.25 -13.59 11.61
CA VAL A 50 1.54 -13.98 11.01
C VAL A 50 1.84 -15.45 11.28
N ALA A 51 1.56 -15.94 12.49
CA ALA A 51 1.77 -17.35 12.83
C ALA A 51 0.90 -18.27 11.98
N GLU A 52 -0.37 -17.92 11.76
CA GLU A 52 -1.27 -18.67 10.87
C GLU A 52 -0.76 -18.67 9.42
N LEU A 53 -0.26 -17.52 8.93
CA LEU A 53 0.29 -17.40 7.58
C LEU A 53 1.54 -18.28 7.39
N LEU A 54 2.41 -18.36 8.40
CA LEU A 54 3.61 -19.20 8.34
C LEU A 54 3.28 -20.69 8.43
N ILE A 55 2.25 -21.07 9.21
CA ILE A 55 1.80 -22.47 9.32
C ILE A 55 1.07 -22.91 8.04
N ARG A 56 0.30 -22.00 7.43
CA ARG A 56 -0.49 -22.24 6.23
C ARG A 56 -0.18 -21.17 5.20
N PRO A 57 1.01 -21.23 4.56
CA PRO A 57 1.32 -20.31 3.49
C PRO A 57 0.25 -20.45 2.40
N PRO A 58 -0.19 -19.35 1.78
CA PRO A 58 -1.09 -19.43 0.64
C PRO A 58 -0.49 -20.36 -0.40
N ILE A 59 -1.33 -21.19 -1.02
CA ILE A 59 -0.89 -22.15 -2.04
C ILE A 59 -0.40 -21.35 -3.25
N LEU A 60 0.90 -21.12 -3.30
CA LEU A 60 1.58 -20.69 -4.51
C LEU A 60 1.57 -21.87 -5.48
N ASP A 61 1.46 -21.60 -6.78
CA ASP A 61 1.57 -22.63 -7.81
C ASP A 61 2.80 -23.51 -7.52
N ALA A 62 2.57 -24.80 -7.35
CA ALA A 62 3.58 -25.78 -6.96
C ALA A 62 4.70 -25.95 -8.02
N SER A 63 4.59 -25.25 -9.14
CA SER A 63 5.65 -25.13 -10.14
C SER A 63 6.94 -24.51 -9.58
N GLY A 64 6.87 -23.75 -8.48
CA GLY A 64 8.03 -23.05 -7.91
C GLY A 64 8.58 -22.00 -8.87
N ASP A 65 7.77 -21.57 -9.84
CA ASP A 65 8.17 -20.57 -10.83
C ASP A 65 8.20 -19.19 -10.17
N GLU A 66 9.37 -18.82 -9.67
CA GLU A 66 9.65 -17.50 -9.06
C GLU A 66 9.18 -16.35 -9.96
N LYS A 67 9.26 -16.53 -11.29
CA LYS A 67 8.83 -15.51 -12.24
C LYS A 67 7.32 -15.32 -12.19
N LYS A 68 6.55 -16.41 -12.13
CA LYS A 68 5.09 -16.35 -12.01
C LYS A 68 4.66 -15.72 -10.67
N GLN A 69 5.35 -16.05 -9.58
CA GLN A 69 5.10 -15.44 -8.27
C GLN A 69 5.39 -13.93 -8.28
N GLN A 70 6.47 -13.52 -8.97
CA GLN A 70 6.80 -12.12 -9.16
C GLN A 70 5.75 -11.40 -10.01
N GLU A 71 5.26 -12.01 -11.09
CA GLU A 71 4.19 -11.46 -11.93
C GLU A 71 2.88 -11.28 -11.14
N GLU A 72 2.48 -12.25 -10.32
CA GLU A 72 1.30 -12.15 -9.45
C GLU A 72 1.44 -11.03 -8.41
N LEU A 73 2.63 -10.86 -7.84
CA LEU A 73 2.93 -9.76 -6.91
C LEU A 73 2.85 -8.41 -7.62
N ASP A 74 3.42 -8.30 -8.82
CA ASP A 74 3.41 -7.07 -9.61
C ASP A 74 1.98 -6.66 -10.00
N ASP A 75 1.14 -7.62 -10.37
CA ASP A 75 -0.28 -7.41 -10.65
C ASP A 75 -1.04 -6.90 -9.43
N LEU A 76 -0.80 -7.51 -8.25
CA LEU A 76 -1.40 -7.07 -7.00
C LEU A 76 -0.94 -5.64 -6.64
N LEU A 77 0.35 -5.34 -6.78
CA LEU A 77 0.89 -4.01 -6.53
C LEU A 77 0.30 -2.98 -7.50
N HIS A 78 0.13 -3.34 -8.77
CA HIS A 78 -0.52 -2.50 -9.76
C HIS A 78 -1.98 -2.20 -9.39
N TYR A 79 -2.73 -3.22 -9.00
CA TYR A 79 -4.10 -3.08 -8.53
C TYR A 79 -4.23 -2.14 -7.32
N LEU A 80 -3.37 -2.33 -6.30
CA LEU A 80 -3.35 -1.51 -5.09
C LEU A 80 -3.00 -0.05 -5.38
N ARG A 81 -2.04 0.20 -6.29
CA ARG A 81 -1.71 1.54 -6.76
C ARG A 81 -2.91 2.21 -7.43
N ARG A 82 -3.65 1.47 -8.27
CA ARG A 82 -4.85 2.00 -8.94
C ARG A 82 -5.96 2.36 -7.96
N ILE A 83 -6.19 1.53 -6.94
CA ILE A 83 -7.15 1.86 -5.86
C ILE A 83 -6.73 3.13 -5.14
N HIS A 84 -5.45 3.24 -4.77
CA HIS A 84 -4.95 4.41 -4.05
C HIS A 84 -5.12 5.70 -4.87
N LEU A 85 -4.80 5.68 -6.16
CA LEU A 85 -5.01 6.83 -7.05
C LEU A 85 -6.49 7.22 -7.13
N LYS A 86 -7.40 6.24 -7.19
CA LYS A 86 -8.84 6.50 -7.22
C LYS A 86 -9.31 7.15 -5.92
N LYS A 87 -8.93 6.62 -4.76
CA LYS A 87 -9.24 7.22 -3.45
C LYS A 87 -8.69 8.64 -3.32
N SER A 88 -7.46 8.84 -3.76
CA SER A 88 -6.81 10.16 -3.73
C SER A 88 -7.54 11.16 -4.62
N ALA A 89 -8.03 10.74 -5.79
CA ALA A 89 -8.85 11.58 -6.66
C ALA A 89 -10.20 11.95 -6.01
N ASP A 90 -10.85 11.00 -5.35
CA ASP A 90 -12.12 11.23 -4.64
C ASP A 90 -11.93 12.22 -3.47
N GLU A 91 -10.90 12.03 -2.64
CA GLU A 91 -10.54 12.94 -1.54
C GLU A 91 -10.15 14.34 -2.04
N LEU A 92 -9.42 14.41 -3.16
CA LEU A 92 -9.04 15.68 -3.78
C LEU A 92 -10.27 16.46 -4.25
N MET A 93 -11.25 15.79 -4.87
CA MET A 93 -12.50 16.42 -5.26
C MET A 93 -13.27 16.98 -4.07
N GLU A 94 -13.32 16.25 -2.95
CA GLU A 94 -13.96 16.75 -1.72
C GLU A 94 -13.24 18.00 -1.18
N ARG A 95 -11.90 17.99 -1.16
CA ARG A 95 -11.09 19.16 -0.76
C ARG A 95 -11.33 20.36 -1.68
N MET A 96 -11.44 20.14 -2.99
CA MET A 96 -11.75 21.20 -3.96
C MET A 96 -13.13 21.81 -3.71
N GLN A 97 -14.15 20.98 -3.50
CA GLN A 97 -15.51 21.46 -3.19
C GLN A 97 -15.55 22.28 -1.89
N ASN A 98 -14.79 21.86 -0.87
CA ASN A 98 -14.68 22.60 0.38
C ASN A 98 -13.93 23.93 0.20
N ALA A 99 -12.81 23.94 -0.53
CA ALA A 99 -12.05 25.15 -0.83
C ALA A 99 -12.87 26.16 -1.65
N GLU A 100 -13.67 25.69 -2.61
CA GLU A 100 -14.60 26.51 -3.38
C GLU A 100 -15.69 27.11 -2.48
N ARG A 101 -16.28 26.30 -1.60
CA ARG A 101 -17.30 26.76 -0.63
C ARG A 101 -16.77 27.80 0.34
N GLU A 102 -15.50 27.67 0.75
CA GLU A 102 -14.82 28.59 1.66
C GLU A 102 -14.25 29.83 0.95
N GLY A 103 -14.34 29.90 -0.38
CA GLY A 103 -13.78 31.00 -1.18
C GLY A 103 -12.25 31.03 -1.21
N ASN A 104 -11.59 29.93 -0.86
CA ASN A 104 -10.14 29.83 -0.85
C ASN A 104 -9.60 29.50 -2.25
N ILE A 105 -9.53 30.55 -3.09
CA ILE A 105 -9.13 30.45 -4.50
C ILE A 105 -7.68 29.94 -4.65
N VAL A 106 -6.78 30.30 -3.73
CA VAL A 106 -5.38 29.85 -3.77
C VAL A 106 -5.31 28.35 -3.57
N LEU A 107 -5.96 27.84 -2.53
CA LEU A 107 -6.04 26.40 -2.27
C LEU A 107 -6.71 25.66 -3.43
N LEU A 108 -7.78 26.21 -4.01
CA LEU A 108 -8.45 25.60 -5.16
C LEU A 108 -7.51 25.44 -6.36
N GLN A 109 -6.70 26.47 -6.67
CA GLN A 109 -5.71 26.40 -7.76
C GLN A 109 -4.62 25.35 -7.48
N GLU A 110 -4.13 25.27 -6.25
CA GLU A 110 -3.18 24.23 -5.85
C GLU A 110 -3.75 22.82 -6.04
N LEU A 111 -4.99 22.60 -5.60
CA LEU A 111 -5.68 21.30 -5.73
C LEU A 111 -5.97 20.95 -7.20
N MET A 112 -6.26 21.93 -8.07
CA MET A 112 -6.42 21.70 -9.51
C MET A 112 -5.13 21.22 -10.19
N ILE A 113 -3.98 21.74 -9.76
CA ILE A 113 -2.67 21.28 -10.27
C ILE A 113 -2.42 19.83 -9.84
N GLU A 114 -2.75 19.50 -8.57
CA GLU A 114 -2.67 18.13 -8.05
C GLU A 114 -3.59 17.17 -8.82
N GLN A 115 -4.78 17.62 -9.24
CA GLN A 115 -5.73 16.83 -10.02
C GLN A 115 -5.17 16.43 -11.39
N VAL A 116 -4.50 17.36 -12.07
CA VAL A 116 -3.85 17.08 -13.37
C VAL A 116 -2.74 16.03 -13.20
N ALA A 117 -1.97 16.10 -12.12
CA ALA A 117 -0.92 15.13 -11.83
C ALA A 117 -1.50 13.71 -11.60
N ILE A 118 -2.58 13.59 -10.82
CA ILE A 118 -3.26 12.31 -10.57
C ILE A 118 -3.85 11.74 -11.87
N HIS A 119 -4.51 12.57 -12.69
CA HIS A 119 -5.07 12.11 -13.97
C HIS A 119 -3.99 11.61 -14.93
N ARG A 120 -2.84 12.28 -15.00
CA ARG A 120 -1.71 11.81 -15.80
C ARG A 120 -1.21 10.45 -15.31
N GLN A 121 -1.07 10.26 -14.01
CA GLN A 121 -0.65 8.98 -13.43
C GLN A 121 -1.66 7.84 -13.64
N LEU A 122 -2.96 8.15 -13.72
CA LEU A 122 -4.00 7.19 -14.08
C LEU A 122 -3.94 6.81 -15.56
N HIS A 123 -3.66 7.77 -16.45
CA HIS A 123 -3.62 7.55 -17.90
C HIS A 123 -2.32 6.86 -18.37
N ASP A 124 -1.16 7.25 -17.84
CA ASP A 124 0.14 6.63 -18.12
C ASP A 124 0.21 5.15 -17.69
N LYS A 125 -0.76 4.67 -16.90
CA LYS A 125 -0.87 3.28 -16.42
C LYS A 125 -1.98 2.47 -17.11
N GLN A 126 -2.67 3.05 -18.08
CA GLN A 126 -3.67 2.36 -18.93
C GLN A 126 -3.08 1.86 -20.27
N VAL A 127 -1.85 2.25 -20.60
CA VAL A 127 -1.08 1.85 -21.79
C VAL A 127 0.01 0.87 -21.38
#